data_AF-A0A2G6E437-F1
#
_entry.id   AF-A0A2G6E437-F1
#
_cell.length_a   1.000
_cell.length_b   1.000
_cell.length_c   1.000
_cell.angle_alpha   90.00
_cell.angle_beta   90.00
_cell.angle_gamma   90.00
#
_symmetry.space_group_name_H-M   'P 1'
#
loop_
_entity.id
_entity.type
_entity.pdbx_description
1 polymer ?
#
loop_
_entity_poly.entity_id
_entity_poly.type
_entity_poly.pdbx_seq_one_letter_code
_entity_poly.pdbx_strand_id
1 'polypeptide(L)'
;MRPKKREETLELFKVELRKIINERHPLVILSEEINWTVIEESLENHYSKKMGSPGKSLCLMVGLHYLEYLYNGSDETIIEKYIKNSYHQYFSV
;
A
#
# COMPACT_ATOMS: atom_id res chain seq x y z
N MET A 1 -12.38 10.68 -3.93
CA MET A 1 -13.37 9.61 -4.15
C MET A 1 -12.89 8.30 -3.51
N ARG A 2 -13.76 7.36 -3.15
CA ARG A 2 -13.38 6.00 -2.72
C ARG A 2 -12.45 5.36 -3.76
N PRO A 3 -11.37 4.66 -3.35
CA PRO A 3 -10.54 3.90 -4.29
C PRO A 3 -11.39 2.85 -5.01
N LYS A 4 -11.27 2.81 -6.35
CA LYS A 4 -11.89 1.74 -7.15
C LYS A 4 -11.05 0.47 -6.95
N LYS A 5 -11.68 -0.65 -6.60
CA LYS A 5 -11.01 -1.96 -6.57
C LYS A 5 -10.43 -2.23 -7.97
N ARG A 6 -9.12 -2.44 -8.06
CA ARG A 6 -8.43 -2.67 -9.33
C ARG A 6 -8.93 -4.01 -9.88
N GLU A 7 -9.42 -4.01 -11.12
CA GLU A 7 -9.75 -5.25 -11.84
C GLU A 7 -8.43 -5.97 -12.17
N GLU A 8 -8.28 -7.21 -11.69
CA GLU A 8 -7.09 -8.02 -11.90
C GLU A 8 -7.07 -8.58 -13.34
N THR A 9 -6.58 -7.78 -14.29
CA THR A 9 -6.17 -8.33 -15.58
C THR A 9 -4.90 -9.14 -15.40
N LEU A 10 -4.88 -10.40 -15.83
CA LEU A 10 -3.69 -11.24 -15.87
C LEU A 10 -2.66 -10.60 -16.82
N GLU A 11 -1.73 -9.84 -16.25
CA GLU A 11 -0.63 -9.25 -17.00
C GLU A 11 0.48 -10.30 -17.16
N LEU A 12 0.48 -11.01 -18.30
CA LEU A 12 1.36 -12.14 -18.62
C LEU A 12 2.87 -11.87 -18.44
N PHE A 13 3.28 -10.60 -18.44
CA PHE A 13 4.69 -10.17 -18.39
C PHE A 13 5.06 -9.44 -17.09
N LYS A 14 4.16 -9.35 -16.10
CA LYS A 14 4.52 -8.78 -14.79
C LYS A 14 5.02 -9.85 -13.85
N VAL A 15 6.18 -9.60 -13.25
CA VAL A 15 6.68 -10.41 -12.14
C VAL A 15 5.94 -9.99 -10.88
N GLU A 16 5.25 -10.94 -10.24
CA GLU A 16 4.62 -10.72 -8.94
C GLU A 16 5.68 -10.35 -7.90
N LEU A 17 5.44 -9.28 -7.12
CA LEU A 17 6.35 -8.83 -6.06
C LEU A 17 6.70 -9.97 -5.10
N ARG A 18 5.73 -10.83 -4.78
CA ARG A 18 5.92 -11.98 -3.88
C ARG A 18 7.00 -12.96 -4.37
N LYS A 19 7.24 -13.06 -5.68
CA LYS A 19 8.27 -13.94 -6.27
C LYS A 19 9.69 -13.40 -6.16
N ILE A 20 9.86 -12.11 -5.82
CA ILE A 20 11.18 -11.43 -5.78
C ILE A 20 11.56 -10.91 -4.39
N ILE A 21 10.73 -11.14 -3.37
CA ILE A 21 10.96 -10.71 -1.99
C ILE A 21 11.18 -11.92 -1.08
N ASN A 22 11.88 -11.70 0.04
CA ASN A 22 11.99 -12.70 1.10
C ASN A 22 10.78 -12.62 2.04
N GLU A 23 10.01 -13.70 2.16
CA GLU A 23 8.84 -13.79 3.04
C GLU A 23 9.17 -13.58 4.53
N ARG A 24 10.43 -13.80 4.94
CA ARG A 24 10.89 -13.57 6.31
C ARG A 24 11.22 -12.12 6.63
N HIS A 25 11.09 -11.21 5.66
CA HIS A 25 11.37 -9.79 5.89
C HIS A 25 10.33 -9.20 6.87
N PRO A 26 10.73 -8.39 7.86
CA PRO A 26 9.81 -7.89 8.89
C PRO A 26 8.58 -7.15 8.33
N LEU A 27 8.76 -6.34 7.29
CA LEU A 27 7.63 -5.64 6.64
C LEU A 27 6.69 -6.59 5.88
N VAL A 28 7.18 -7.73 5.40
CA VAL A 28 6.31 -8.72 4.72
C VAL A 28 5.45 -9.40 5.76
N ILE A 29 6.07 -9.91 6.83
CA ILE A 29 5.36 -10.51 7.96
C ILE A 29 4.32 -9.53 8.52
N LEU A 30 4.72 -8.28 8.76
CA LEU A 30 3.81 -7.27 9.29
C LEU A 30 2.61 -7.01 8.35
N SER A 31 2.83 -6.97 7.04
CA SER A 31 1.74 -6.80 6.07
C SER A 31 0.71 -7.92 6.14
N GLU A 32 1.16 -9.17 6.31
CA GLU A 32 0.28 -10.34 6.38
C GLU A 32 -0.47 -10.43 7.72
N GLU A 33 0.10 -9.91 8.81
CA GLU A 33 -0.54 -9.88 10.13
C GLU A 33 -1.56 -8.75 10.29
N ILE A 34 -1.46 -7.69 9.49
CA ILE A 34 -2.40 -6.56 9.54
C ILE A 34 -3.73 -6.96 8.90
N ASN A 35 -4.82 -6.78 9.64
CA ASN A 35 -6.16 -6.85 9.07
C ASN A 35 -6.48 -5.57 8.29
N TRP A 36 -6.07 -5.54 7.03
CA TRP A 36 -6.29 -4.40 6.13
C TRP A 36 -7.77 -4.08 5.93
N THR A 37 -8.66 -5.07 5.92
CA THR A 37 -10.10 -4.85 5.76
C THR A 37 -10.68 -3.98 6.88
N VAL A 38 -10.30 -4.23 8.13
CA VAL A 38 -10.74 -3.41 9.28
C VAL A 38 -10.27 -1.97 9.13
N ILE A 39 -9.03 -1.77 8.68
CA ILE A 39 -8.48 -0.44 8.42
C ILE A 39 -9.26 0.25 7.30
N GLU A 40 -9.49 -0.42 6.18
CA GLU A 40 -10.27 0.13 5.07
C GLU A 40 -11.68 0.52 5.50
N GLU A 41 -12.39 -0.36 6.23
CA GLU A 41 -13.75 -0.09 6.72
C GLU A 41 -13.80 1.09 7.69
N SER A 42 -12.82 1.20 8.59
CA SER A 42 -12.73 2.31 9.54
C SER A 42 -12.50 3.66 8.85
N LEU A 43 -11.70 3.66 7.78
CA LEU A 43 -11.35 4.86 7.03
C LEU A 43 -12.35 5.18 5.91
N GLU A 44 -13.16 4.22 5.45
CA GLU A 44 -14.05 4.38 4.29
C GLU A 44 -14.98 5.59 4.44
N ASN A 45 -15.52 5.81 5.65
CA ASN A 45 -16.47 6.89 5.93
C ASN A 45 -15.85 8.29 5.82
N HIS A 46 -14.52 8.40 5.87
CA HIS A 46 -13.79 9.66 5.71
C HIS A 46 -13.54 10.02 4.23
N TYR A 47 -13.82 9.12 3.29
CA TYR A 47 -13.61 9.33 1.87
C TYR A 47 -14.93 9.62 1.14
N SER A 48 -14.93 10.66 0.30
CA SER A 48 -16.12 11.01 -0.50
C SER A 48 -16.48 9.89 -1.47
N LYS A 49 -17.76 9.48 -1.47
CA LYS A 49 -18.27 8.45 -2.40
C LYS A 49 -18.50 8.96 -3.83
N LYS A 50 -18.71 10.27 -4.01
CA LYS A 50 -19.21 10.85 -5.28
C LYS A 50 -18.36 11.97 -5.88
N MET A 51 -17.50 12.63 -5.10
CA MET A 51 -16.79 13.83 -5.54
C MET A 51 -15.27 13.62 -5.57
N GLY A 52 -14.62 14.20 -6.58
CA GLY A 52 -13.16 14.22 -6.78
C GLY A 52 -12.59 13.05 -7.58
N SER A 53 -11.27 13.06 -7.78
CA SER A 53 -10.53 11.98 -8.44
C SER A 53 -10.61 10.66 -7.65
N PRO A 54 -10.55 9.47 -8.31
CA PRO A 54 -10.36 8.19 -7.63
C PRO A 54 -9.20 8.26 -6.65
N GLY A 55 -9.48 8.00 -5.37
CA GLY A 55 -8.45 7.90 -4.35
C GLY A 55 -7.50 6.74 -4.66
N LYS A 56 -6.26 6.84 -4.18
CA LYS A 56 -5.38 5.68 -4.07
C LYS A 56 -5.94 4.69 -3.04
N SER A 57 -5.46 3.44 -3.08
CA SER A 57 -5.83 2.44 -2.07
C SER A 57 -5.60 2.98 -0.65
N LEU A 58 -6.50 2.66 0.28
CA LEU A 58 -6.36 3.07 1.67
C LEU A 58 -5.16 2.39 2.32
N CYS A 59 -4.93 1.11 2.00
CA CYS A 59 -3.73 0.38 2.44
C CYS A 59 -2.44 1.08 1.99
N LEU A 60 -2.43 1.63 0.76
CA LEU A 60 -1.29 2.40 0.28
C LEU A 60 -1.05 3.65 1.14
N MET A 61 -2.10 4.43 1.42
CA MET A 61 -1.97 5.66 2.20
C MET A 61 -1.50 5.37 3.63
N VAL A 62 -2.09 4.37 4.28
CA VAL A 62 -1.71 3.96 5.64
C VAL A 62 -0.29 3.39 5.66
N GLY A 63 0.06 2.57 4.68
CA GLY A 63 1.41 2.01 4.55
C GLY A 63 2.47 3.09 4.37
N LEU A 64 2.21 4.12 3.57
CA LEU A 64 3.13 5.26 3.40
C LEU A 64 3.32 6.04 4.70
N HIS A 65 2.25 6.36 5.43
CA HIS A 65 2.37 7.03 6.73
C HIS A 65 3.12 6.19 7.76
N TYR A 66 2.94 4.87 7.75
CA TYR A 66 3.72 3.99 8.61
C TYR A 66 5.21 4.03 8.26
N LEU A 67 5.56 4.02 6.97
CA LEU A 67 6.95 4.11 6.51
C LEU A 67 7.57 5.48 6.84
N GLU A 68 6.81 6.56 6.70
CA GLU A 68 7.19 7.91 7.12
C GLU A 68 7.58 7.94 8.60
N TYR A 69 6.70 7.41 9.45
CA TYR A 69 6.96 7.29 10.88
C TYR A 69 8.18 6.39 11.19
N LEU A 70 8.28 5.21 10.55
CA LEU A 70 9.34 4.24 10.79
C LEU A 70 10.73 4.79 10.44
N TYR A 71 10.85 5.55 9.36
CA TYR A 71 12.13 6.06 8.86
C TYR A 71 12.39 7.53 9.21
N ASN A 72 11.45 8.21 9.86
CA ASN A 72 11.52 9.63 10.20
C ASN A 72 11.94 10.49 8.99
N GLY A 73 11.31 10.24 7.84
CA GLY A 73 11.64 10.89 6.56
C GLY A 73 10.51 11.81 6.07
N SER A 74 10.83 12.76 5.20
CA SER A 74 9.80 13.58 4.53
C SER A 74 9.04 12.76 3.49
N ASP A 75 7.86 13.25 3.10
CA ASP A 75 7.02 12.67 2.04
C ASP A 75 7.82 12.36 0.77
N GLU A 76 8.62 13.32 0.29
CA GLU A 76 9.42 13.15 -0.93
C GLU A 76 10.45 12.03 -0.77
N THR A 77 11.11 11.99 0.38
CA THR A 77 12.14 10.99 0.68
C THR A 77 11.54 9.58 0.78
N ILE A 78 10.35 9.46 1.38
CA ILE A 78 9.65 8.18 1.49
C ILE A 78 9.19 7.70 0.13
N ILE A 79 8.64 8.58 -0.71
CA ILE A 79 8.21 8.22 -2.05
C ILE A 79 9.40 7.76 -2.92
N GLU A 80 10.55 8.44 -2.84
CA GLU A 80 11.76 8.00 -3.55
C GLU A 80 12.22 6.61 -3.11
N LYS A 81 12.18 6.31 -1.81
CA LYS A 81 12.53 4.98 -1.27
C LYS A 81 11.51 3.93 -1.67
N TYR A 82 10.22 4.27 -1.61
CA TYR A 82 9.11 3.39 -1.95
C TYR A 82 9.21 2.89 -3.39
N ILE A 83 9.48 3.78 -4.35
CA ILE A 83 9.61 3.42 -5.78
C ILE A 83 10.77 2.43 -6.01
N LYS A 84 11.83 2.51 -5.21
CA LYS A 84 13.03 1.68 -5.35
C LYS A 84 12.98 0.37 -4.56
N ASN A 85 12.12 0.25 -3.55
CA ASN A 85 12.14 -0.85 -2.59
C ASN A 85 10.91 -1.76 -2.70
N SER A 86 11.11 -2.99 -3.17
CA SER A 86 10.06 -4.00 -3.32
C SER A 86 9.37 -4.37 -2.00
N TYR A 87 10.06 -4.28 -0.85
CA TYR A 87 9.47 -4.56 0.45
C TYR A 87 8.53 -3.44 0.91
N HIS A 88 8.86 -2.18 0.60
CA HIS A 88 7.97 -1.05 0.87
C HIS A 88 6.71 -1.14 -0.01
N GLN A 89 6.88 -1.52 -1.28
CA GLN A 89 5.76 -1.72 -2.19
C GLN A 89 4.86 -2.86 -1.74
N TYR A 90 5.43 -4.00 -1.30
CA TYR A 90 4.66 -5.15 -0.82
C TYR A 90 3.89 -4.85 0.47
N PHE A 91 4.50 -4.07 1.38
CA PHE A 91 3.89 -3.75 2.67
C PHE A 91 2.59 -2.95 2.55
N SER A 92 2.39 -2.22 1.45
CA SER A 92 1.25 -1.33 1.29
C SER A 92 0.30 -1.78 0.17
N VAL A 93 0.26 -3.09 -0.12
CA VAL A 93 -0.64 -3.72 -1.10
C VAL A 93 -1.95 -4.13 -0.46
#